data_AF-A0AB34YKG4-F1
#
_entry.id   AF-A0AB34YKG4-F1
#
_cell.length_a   1.000
_cell.length_b   1.000
_cell.length_c   1.000
_cell.angle_alpha   90.00
_cell.angle_beta   90.00
_cell.angle_gamma   90.00
#
_symmetry.space_group_name_H-M   'P 1'
#
loop_
_entity.id
_entity.type
_entity.pdbx_description
1 polymer ?
#
loop_
_entity_poly.entity_id
_entity_poly.type
_entity_poly.pdbx_seq_one_letter_code
_entity_poly.pdbx_strand_id
1 'polypeptide(L)'
;MNRILLILFLFFIGSQMAGLAVAADGLFAQATETDDELKQLFNQAGDICLHSISHDVRIVVACASMRIYGVALNERDWCYGHHDEANAQMDWHRCDASSERFSLDKLIDVGR
;
A
#
# COMPACT_ATOMS: atom_id res chain seq x y z
N MET A 1 20.62 -37.07 55.36
CA MET A 1 19.37 -37.64 54.83
C MET A 1 18.64 -36.53 54.06
N ASN A 2 19.15 -36.08 52.93
CA ASN A 2 19.00 -36.64 51.57
C ASN A 2 17.55 -36.67 51.06
N ARG A 3 17.09 -35.55 50.48
CA ARG A 3 16.10 -35.48 49.41
C ARG A 3 16.63 -34.51 48.35
N ILE A 4 17.76 -34.90 47.80
CA ILE A 4 18.37 -34.35 46.60
C ILE A 4 17.53 -34.78 45.38
N LEU A 5 17.51 -33.90 44.36
CA LEU A 5 17.11 -34.14 42.97
C LEU A 5 15.62 -34.40 42.71
N LEU A 6 14.86 -33.38 42.27
CA LEU A 6 14.07 -33.46 41.03
C LEU A 6 13.31 -32.16 40.61
N ILE A 7 13.81 -30.95 40.83
CA ILE A 7 13.12 -29.73 40.32
C ILE A 7 14.11 -28.77 39.67
N LEU A 8 14.94 -29.28 38.75
CA LEU A 8 15.91 -28.48 37.99
C LEU A 8 15.82 -28.70 36.46
N PHE A 9 14.75 -29.34 35.95
CA PHE A 9 14.71 -29.76 34.54
C PHE A 9 13.43 -29.43 33.77
N LEU A 10 12.63 -28.44 34.20
CA LEU A 10 11.46 -28.05 33.42
C LEU A 10 11.46 -26.54 33.14
N PHE A 11 11.83 -26.25 31.90
CA PHE A 11 11.60 -25.02 31.14
C PHE A 11 12.60 -23.86 31.33
N PHE A 12 13.87 -24.17 31.06
CA PHE A 12 14.85 -23.21 30.52
C PHE A 12 14.67 -23.00 28.99
N ILE A 13 13.43 -23.05 28.47
CA ILE A 13 13.13 -22.87 27.04
C ILE A 13 11.88 -21.99 26.93
N GLY A 14 12.03 -20.72 27.28
CA GLY A 14 10.99 -19.70 27.13
C GLY A 14 11.58 -18.37 26.73
N SER A 15 12.73 -18.38 26.05
CA SER A 15 13.33 -17.20 25.45
C SER A 15 13.45 -17.48 23.96
N GLN A 16 13.27 -16.42 23.17
CA GLN A 16 13.62 -16.35 21.76
C GLN A 16 12.63 -17.01 20.77
N MET A 17 11.41 -16.51 20.66
CA MET A 17 10.77 -16.37 19.34
C MET A 17 10.04 -15.02 19.27
N ALA A 18 10.76 -13.94 19.56
CA ALA A 18 10.41 -12.66 18.95
C ALA A 18 10.76 -12.82 17.47
N GLY A 19 9.81 -13.33 16.69
CA GLY A 19 9.93 -13.30 15.24
C GLY A 19 10.17 -11.84 14.86
N LEU A 20 11.29 -11.56 14.20
CA LEU A 20 11.42 -10.34 13.42
C LEU A 20 10.24 -10.37 12.46
N ALA A 21 9.20 -9.59 12.78
CA ALA A 21 8.29 -9.12 11.77
C ALA A 21 9.17 -8.28 10.84
N VAL A 22 9.75 -8.94 9.83
CA VAL A 22 10.18 -8.24 8.62
C VAL A 22 8.90 -7.61 8.13
N ALA A 23 8.72 -6.32 8.43
CA ALA A 23 7.76 -5.51 7.70
C ALA A 23 8.09 -5.79 6.24
N ALA A 24 7.15 -6.41 5.51
CA ALA A 24 7.36 -6.63 4.10
C ALA A 24 7.70 -5.26 3.52
N ASP A 25 8.93 -5.12 3.01
CA ASP A 25 9.33 -3.88 2.36
C ASP A 25 8.26 -3.59 1.30
N GLY A 26 7.67 -2.40 1.35
CA GLY A 26 6.65 -1.99 0.39
C GLY A 26 7.11 -2.24 -1.04
N LEU A 27 6.18 -2.48 -1.96
CA LEU A 27 6.46 -2.72 -3.37
C LEU A 27 7.37 -1.64 -3.98
N PHE A 28 7.32 -0.43 -3.43
CA PHE A 28 8.05 0.74 -3.90
C PHE A 28 9.02 1.30 -2.84
N ALA A 29 9.54 0.46 -1.94
CA ALA A 29 10.48 0.89 -0.89
C ALA A 29 11.76 1.58 -1.40
N GLN A 30 12.13 1.35 -2.67
CA GLN A 30 13.31 1.91 -3.32
C GLN A 30 13.00 3.10 -4.24
N ALA A 31 11.73 3.52 -4.34
CA ALA A 31 11.32 4.64 -5.19
C ALA A 31 11.99 5.94 -4.72
N THR A 32 12.62 6.66 -5.66
CA THR A 32 13.38 7.90 -5.37
C THR A 32 12.52 9.16 -5.46
N GLU A 33 11.35 9.06 -6.08
CA GLU A 33 10.38 10.13 -6.21
C GLU A 33 9.92 10.60 -4.83
N THR A 34 9.81 11.90 -4.63
CA THR A 34 9.19 12.52 -3.46
C THR A 34 7.68 12.34 -3.47
N ASP A 35 7.03 12.58 -2.33
CA ASP A 35 5.57 12.49 -2.24
C ASP A 35 4.87 13.45 -3.21
N ASP A 36 5.38 14.67 -3.37
CA ASP A 36 4.78 15.65 -4.27
C ASP A 36 5.00 15.30 -5.75
N GLU A 37 6.16 14.73 -6.10
CA GLU A 37 6.39 14.18 -7.44
C GLU A 37 5.43 13.03 -7.75
N LEU A 38 5.20 12.11 -6.81
CA LEU A 38 4.24 11.02 -6.98
C LEU A 38 2.81 11.54 -7.14
N LYS A 39 2.38 12.54 -6.35
CA LYS A 39 1.06 13.19 -6.49
C LYS A 39 0.92 13.86 -7.85
N GLN A 40 1.98 14.52 -8.32
CA GLN A 40 1.99 15.14 -9.65
C GLN A 40 1.89 14.10 -10.76
N LEU A 41 2.66 13.02 -10.69
CA LEU A 41 2.62 11.90 -11.64
C LEU A 41 1.25 11.21 -11.64
N PHE A 42 0.64 11.05 -10.47
CA PHE A 42 -0.74 10.57 -10.34
C PHE A 42 -1.71 11.48 -11.08
N ASN A 43 -1.67 12.80 -10.84
CA ASN A 43 -2.57 13.75 -11.49
C ASN A 43 -2.39 13.76 -13.01
N GLN A 44 -1.15 13.76 -13.51
CA GLN A 44 -0.86 13.72 -14.95
C GLN A 44 -1.37 12.43 -15.61
N ALA A 45 -1.23 11.29 -14.94
CA ALA A 45 -1.78 10.03 -15.43
C ALA A 45 -3.32 10.03 -15.35
N GLY A 46 -3.89 10.61 -14.28
CA GLY A 46 -5.33 10.79 -14.08
C GLY A 46 -5.98 11.66 -15.14
N ASP A 47 -5.34 12.74 -15.58
CA ASP A 47 -5.80 13.60 -16.67
C ASP A 47 -5.99 12.85 -18.00
N ILE A 48 -5.30 11.72 -18.19
CA ILE A 48 -5.49 10.87 -19.36
C ILE A 48 -6.50 9.76 -19.05
N CYS A 49 -6.37 9.12 -17.89
CA CYS A 49 -7.21 8.00 -17.49
C CYS A 49 -8.69 8.37 -17.32
N LEU A 50 -8.98 9.44 -16.57
CA LEU A 50 -10.33 9.75 -16.10
C LEU A 50 -11.19 10.45 -17.15
N HIS A 51 -10.58 11.00 -18.21
CA HIS A 51 -11.29 11.74 -19.26
C HIS A 51 -11.72 10.86 -20.45
N SER A 52 -11.50 9.55 -20.41
CA SER A 52 -11.86 8.64 -21.50
C SER A 52 -12.22 7.25 -20.98
N ILE A 53 -13.25 6.64 -21.59
CA ILE A 53 -13.63 5.23 -21.38
C ILE A 53 -13.06 4.30 -22.48
N SER A 54 -12.15 4.81 -23.31
CA SER A 54 -11.52 4.04 -24.39
C SER A 54 -10.57 2.97 -23.81
N HIS A 55 -10.46 1.85 -24.52
CA HIS A 55 -9.50 0.77 -24.22
C HIS A 55 -8.20 0.91 -25.03
N ASP A 56 -7.95 2.09 -25.62
CA ASP A 56 -6.69 2.36 -26.30
C ASP A 56 -5.51 2.15 -25.34
N VAL A 57 -4.42 1.57 -25.85
CA VAL A 57 -3.20 1.26 -25.07
C VAL A 57 -2.75 2.45 -24.23
N ARG A 58 -2.79 3.67 -24.79
CA ARG A 58 -2.42 4.90 -24.07
C ARG A 58 -3.29 5.15 -22.83
N ILE A 59 -4.60 4.93 -22.92
CA ILE A 59 -5.53 5.13 -21.81
C ILE A 59 -5.34 4.04 -20.76
N VAL A 60 -5.21 2.78 -21.19
CA VAL A 60 -4.97 1.64 -20.29
C VAL A 60 -3.65 1.84 -19.51
N VAL A 61 -2.57 2.24 -20.20
CA VAL A 61 -1.29 2.55 -19.57
C VAL A 61 -1.44 3.72 -18.59
N ALA A 62 -2.17 4.79 -18.96
CA ALA A 62 -2.38 5.91 -18.04
C ALA A 62 -3.14 5.50 -16.78
N CYS A 63 -4.21 4.72 -16.90
CA CYS A 63 -4.96 4.23 -15.73
C CYS A 63 -4.11 3.30 -14.85
N ALA A 64 -3.31 2.44 -15.47
CA ALA A 64 -2.38 1.58 -14.73
C ALA A 64 -1.32 2.40 -13.98
N SER A 65 -0.69 3.36 -14.65
CA SER A 65 0.29 4.27 -14.06
C SER A 65 -0.30 5.08 -12.91
N MET A 66 -1.48 5.69 -13.09
CA MET A 66 -2.20 6.42 -12.04
C MET A 66 -2.36 5.56 -10.79
N ARG A 67 -2.79 4.30 -10.96
CA ARG A 67 -3.00 3.39 -9.84
C ARG A 67 -1.69 2.94 -9.17
N ILE A 68 -0.61 2.75 -9.94
CA ILE A 68 0.73 2.45 -9.43
C ILE A 68 1.23 3.60 -8.55
N TYR A 69 1.15 4.85 -9.03
CA TYR A 69 1.53 6.02 -8.23
C TYR A 69 0.70 6.16 -6.96
N GLY A 70 -0.61 5.87 -7.05
CA GLY A 70 -1.49 5.84 -5.88
C GLY A 70 -1.10 4.77 -4.85
N VAL A 71 -0.68 3.57 -5.28
CA VAL A 71 -0.18 2.54 -4.36
C VAL A 71 1.15 2.95 -3.73
N ALA A 72 2.07 3.54 -4.48
CA ALA A 72 3.32 4.06 -3.93
C ALA A 72 3.05 5.14 -2.84
N LEU A 73 2.05 6.00 -3.03
CA LEU A 73 1.61 6.97 -2.03
C LEU A 73 0.94 6.30 -0.82
N ASN A 74 0.12 5.26 -1.02
CA ASN A 74 -0.49 4.49 0.07
C ASN A 74 0.58 3.87 1.01
N GLU A 75 1.68 3.37 0.46
CA GLU A 75 2.81 2.82 1.24
C GLU A 75 3.51 3.88 2.10
N ARG A 76 3.36 5.14 1.73
CA ARG A 76 3.88 6.33 2.44
C ARG A 76 2.82 7.02 3.30
N ASP A 77 1.68 6.35 3.51
CA ASP A 77 0.55 6.80 4.31
C ASP A 77 -0.13 8.09 3.78
N TRP A 78 -0.15 8.21 2.45
CA TRP A 78 -0.95 9.17 1.70
C TRP A 78 -2.10 8.48 0.95
N CYS A 79 -3.31 9.01 1.07
CA CYS A 79 -4.53 8.49 0.44
C CYS A 79 -5.27 9.62 -0.29
N TYR A 80 -6.10 9.26 -1.27
CA TYR A 80 -6.83 10.21 -2.12
C TYR A 80 -8.33 10.10 -1.88
N GLY A 81 -8.87 11.04 -1.11
CA GLY A 81 -10.28 11.07 -0.71
C GLY A 81 -10.74 9.99 0.27
N HIS A 82 -12.01 10.09 0.67
CA HIS A 82 -12.70 9.16 1.57
C HIS A 82 -13.84 8.39 0.88
N HIS A 83 -14.26 7.27 1.47
CA HIS A 83 -15.29 6.37 0.90
C HIS A 83 -16.61 7.04 0.49
N ASP A 84 -17.04 8.06 1.23
CA ASP A 84 -18.31 8.75 1.03
C ASP A 84 -18.14 10.13 0.38
N GLU A 85 -16.93 10.46 -0.07
CA GLU A 85 -16.62 11.75 -0.68
C GLU A 85 -16.95 11.75 -2.18
N ALA A 86 -17.51 12.85 -2.67
CA ALA A 86 -17.73 13.02 -4.09
C ALA A 86 -16.38 13.18 -4.82
N ASN A 87 -16.17 12.50 -5.95
CA ASN A 87 -14.91 12.54 -6.71
C ASN A 87 -14.33 13.94 -6.95
N ALA A 88 -15.18 14.96 -7.15
CA ALA A 88 -14.73 16.33 -7.39
C ALA A 88 -14.19 17.06 -6.15
N GLN A 89 -14.38 16.48 -4.96
CA GLN A 89 -13.92 17.03 -3.67
C GLN A 89 -12.68 16.30 -3.14
N MET A 90 -12.39 15.10 -3.67
CA MET A 90 -11.26 14.29 -3.23
C MET A 90 -9.92 15.01 -3.43
N ASP A 91 -9.07 14.92 -2.42
CA ASP A 91 -7.69 15.41 -2.45
C ASP A 91 -6.77 14.47 -1.66
N TRP A 92 -5.46 14.69 -1.78
CA TRP A 92 -4.44 13.98 -1.03
C TRP A 92 -4.46 14.35 0.43
N HIS A 93 -4.53 13.34 1.29
CA HIS A 93 -4.48 13.50 2.73
C HIS A 93 -3.71 12.35 3.40
N ARG A 94 -3.35 12.52 4.68
CA ARG A 94 -2.81 11.41 5.47
C ARG A 94 -3.89 10.37 5.68
N CYS A 95 -3.55 9.11 5.41
CA CYS A 95 -4.55 8.06 5.45
C CYS A 95 -5.18 7.93 6.84
N ASP A 96 -6.48 7.67 6.85
CA ASP A 96 -7.24 7.31 8.03
C ASP A 96 -8.12 6.08 7.72
N ALA A 97 -8.98 5.71 8.67
CA ALA A 97 -9.82 4.51 8.56
C ALA A 97 -10.88 4.60 7.46
N SER A 98 -11.21 5.80 6.99
CA SER A 98 -12.20 6.08 5.95
C SER A 98 -11.58 6.42 4.59
N SER A 99 -10.26 6.44 4.50
CA SER A 99 -9.53 6.72 3.27
C SER A 99 -9.76 5.68 2.19
N GLU A 100 -9.92 6.16 0.96
CA GLU A 100 -9.81 5.31 -0.23
C GLU A 100 -8.36 4.85 -0.44
N ARG A 101 -8.20 3.60 -0.87
CA ARG A 101 -6.89 3.00 -1.13
C ARG A 101 -6.85 2.31 -2.48
N PHE A 102 -5.86 2.73 -3.28
CA PHE A 102 -5.46 2.03 -4.50
C PHE A 102 -4.94 0.61 -4.21
N SER A 103 -5.08 -0.25 -5.21
CA SER A 103 -4.58 -1.63 -5.16
C SER A 103 -4.20 -2.11 -6.58
N LEU A 104 -3.37 -3.14 -6.72
CA LEU A 104 -2.90 -3.57 -8.06
C LEU A 104 -3.69 -4.76 -8.63
N ASP A 105 -4.54 -5.41 -7.85
CA ASP A 105 -5.40 -6.54 -8.26
C ASP A 105 -6.22 -6.24 -9.52
N LYS A 106 -6.85 -5.05 -9.61
CA LYS A 106 -7.60 -4.69 -10.83
C LYS A 106 -6.75 -4.19 -12.02
N LEU A 107 -5.41 -4.23 -11.94
CA LEU A 107 -4.55 -4.00 -13.12
C LEU A 107 -4.35 -5.26 -13.95
N ILE A 108 -4.58 -6.44 -13.36
CA ILE A 108 -4.42 -7.75 -14.01
C ILE A 108 -5.72 -8.18 -14.71
N ASP A 109 -6.85 -7.52 -14.39
CA ASP A 109 -8.17 -7.83 -14.93
C ASP A 109 -8.48 -7.01 -16.20
N VAL A 110 -7.62 -7.11 -17.22
CA VAL A 110 -7.76 -6.44 -18.54
C VAL A 110 -8.92 -7.06 -19.38
N GLY A 111 -9.92 -7.64 -18.71
CA GLY A 111 -10.95 -8.43 -19.36
C GLY A 111 -12.22 -8.57 -18.53
N ARG A 112 -12.93 -7.48 -18.25
CA ARG A 112 -14.39 -7.52 -18.08
C ARG A 112 -15.07 -6.20 -18.40
#